data_AF-A0A7J9JUI5-F1
#
_entry.id   AF-A0A7J9JUI5-F1
#
_cell.length_a   1.000
_cell.length_b   1.000
_cell.length_c   1.000
_cell.angle_alpha   90.00
_cell.angle_beta   90.00
_cell.angle_gamma   90.00
#
_symmetry.space_group_name_H-M   'P 1'
#
loop_
_entity.id
_entity.type
_entity.pdbx_description
1 polymer ?
#
loop_
_entity_poly.entity_id
_entity_poly.type
_entity_poly.pdbx_seq_one_letter_code
_entity_poly.pdbx_strand_id
1 'polypeptide(L)'
;SPDGDTIDCVLSHHQPAFDLPQLKGQRPLDPPERPRVYERDGVMMTAEVEEKEEGEEHVQLWRMSGETCPEGTIPMRRTTEQDLLRASSVRRFGRKPRRRVRRDSTSNGHE
;
A
#
# COMPACT_ATOMS: atom_id res chain seq x y z
N SER A 1 -15.23 -0.21 -8.51
CA SER A 1 -14.14 -1.03 -9.07
C SER A 1 -14.69 -2.32 -9.69
N PRO A 2 -14.02 -2.94 -10.70
CA PRO A 2 -14.45 -4.21 -11.29
C PRO A 2 -14.60 -5.40 -10.32
N ASP A 3 -13.85 -5.38 -9.22
CA ASP A 3 -13.89 -6.38 -8.13
C ASP A 3 -14.93 -6.06 -7.02
N GLY A 4 -15.69 -4.97 -7.18
CA GLY A 4 -16.65 -4.51 -6.17
C GLY A 4 -16.05 -3.65 -5.06
N ASP A 5 -14.75 -3.34 -5.11
CA ASP A 5 -14.12 -2.45 -4.14
C ASP A 5 -14.68 -1.02 -4.26
N THR A 6 -14.97 -0.41 -3.10
CA THR A 6 -15.31 1.00 -2.97
C THR A 6 -14.05 1.77 -2.55
N ILE A 7 -13.68 2.76 -3.36
CA ILE A 7 -12.50 3.60 -3.13
C ILE A 7 -12.97 5.01 -2.78
N ASP A 8 -12.64 5.46 -1.57
CA ASP A 8 -12.89 6.81 -1.09
C ASP A 8 -11.68 7.70 -1.37
N CYS A 9 -11.88 8.92 -1.86
CA CYS A 9 -10.82 9.92 -1.96
C CYS A 9 -10.75 10.72 -0.66
N VAL A 10 -9.70 10.48 0.12
CA VAL A 10 -9.49 11.13 1.42
C VAL A 10 -8.39 12.17 1.30
N LEU A 11 -8.53 13.31 1.97
CA LEU A 11 -7.45 14.29 2.05
C LEU A 11 -6.18 13.64 2.58
N SER A 12 -5.06 13.87 1.90
CA SER A 12 -3.77 13.23 2.21
C SER A 12 -3.35 13.38 3.69
N HIS A 13 -3.67 14.52 4.31
CA HIS A 13 -3.38 14.83 5.71
C HIS A 13 -4.43 14.31 6.72
N HIS A 14 -5.54 13.77 6.26
CA HIS A 14 -6.62 13.19 7.08
C HIS A 14 -6.65 11.66 7.05
N GLN A 15 -5.57 11.02 6.58
CA GLN A 15 -5.51 9.57 6.60
C GLN A 15 -5.43 9.03 8.05
N PRO A 16 -6.11 7.91 8.37
CA PRO A 16 -6.11 7.30 9.71
C PRO A 16 -4.71 6.94 10.24
N ALA A 17 -3.72 6.82 9.36
CA ALA A 17 -2.33 6.60 9.75
C ALA A 17 -1.81 7.71 10.68
N PHE A 18 -2.32 8.94 10.57
CA PHE A 18 -1.89 10.07 11.39
C PHE A 18 -2.61 10.18 12.75
N ASP A 19 -3.61 9.33 13.02
CA ASP A 19 -4.27 9.27 14.33
C ASP A 19 -3.40 8.61 15.40
N LEU A 20 -2.33 7.92 14.99
CA LEU A 20 -1.37 7.32 15.91
C LEU A 20 -0.65 8.42 16.71
N PRO A 21 -0.77 8.43 18.06
CA PRO A 21 -0.16 9.46 18.90
C PRO A 21 1.35 9.60 18.68
N GLN A 22 2.01 8.50 18.34
CA GLN A 22 3.45 8.44 18.08
C GLN A 22 3.87 9.21 16.82
N LEU A 23 2.97 9.37 15.85
CA LEU A 23 3.24 10.05 14.58
C LEU A 23 2.85 11.54 14.61
N LYS A 24 2.20 12.02 15.68
CA LYS A 24 1.84 13.43 15.82
C LYS A 24 3.09 14.31 15.88
N GLY A 25 3.14 15.32 15.02
CA GLY A 25 4.26 16.28 14.96
C GLY A 25 5.52 15.75 14.26
N GLN A 26 5.52 14.51 13.79
CA GLN A 26 6.61 14.00 12.95
C GLN A 26 6.39 14.45 11.50
N ARG A 27 7.38 15.14 10.92
CA ARG A 27 7.47 15.37 9.48
C ARG A 27 8.63 14.51 8.97
N PRO A 28 8.37 13.45 8.20
CA PRO A 28 9.45 12.76 7.48
C PRO A 28 10.22 13.80 6.66
N LEU A 29 11.54 13.85 6.85
CA LEU A 29 12.40 14.84 6.18
C LEU A 29 12.42 14.61 4.67
N ASP A 30 12.38 13.34 4.26
CA ASP A 30 12.31 12.92 2.86
C ASP A 30 11.10 12.01 2.62
N PRO A 31 10.35 12.20 1.52
CA PRO A 31 9.36 11.23 1.08
C PRO A 31 10.05 9.89 0.82
N PRO A 32 9.47 8.75 1.23
CA PRO A 32 9.99 7.46 0.82
C PRO A 32 9.96 7.35 -0.71
N GLU A 33 10.94 6.63 -1.27
CA GLU A 33 10.94 6.29 -2.69
C GLU A 33 9.63 5.58 -3.03
N ARG A 34 8.89 6.13 -3.99
CA ARG A 34 7.64 5.54 -4.44
C ARG A 34 7.94 4.63 -5.62
N PRO A 35 7.38 3.40 -5.66
CA PRO A 35 7.50 2.56 -6.84
C PRO A 35 7.01 3.32 -8.06
N ARG A 36 7.88 3.41 -9.07
CA ARG A 36 7.53 4.03 -10.34
C ARG A 36 6.39 3.23 -10.96
N VAL A 37 5.29 3.88 -11.27
CA VAL A 37 4.19 3.25 -12.01
C VAL A 37 4.33 3.61 -13.48
N TYR A 38 4.34 2.62 -14.38
CA TYR A 38 4.30 2.85 -15.83
C TYR A 38 3.17 2.05 -16.46
N GLU A 39 2.65 2.58 -17.57
CA GLU A 39 1.61 1.92 -18.36
C GLU A 39 2.27 1.06 -19.44
N ARG A 40 1.93 -0.23 -19.48
CA ARG A 40 2.30 -1.15 -20.56
C ARG A 40 1.02 -1.84 -21.03
N ASP A 41 0.72 -1.72 -22.33
CA ASP A 41 -0.44 -2.38 -22.95
C ASP A 41 -1.78 -2.08 -22.25
N GLY A 42 -1.97 -0.85 -21.75
CA GLY A 42 -3.18 -0.43 -21.02
C GLY A 42 -3.25 -0.90 -19.56
N VAL A 43 -2.17 -1.48 -19.04
CA VAL A 43 -2.06 -1.99 -17.67
C VAL A 43 -1.05 -1.16 -16.87
N MET A 44 -1.47 -0.67 -15.70
CA MET A 44 -0.64 0.11 -14.78
C MET A 44 0.24 -0.82 -13.94
N MET A 45 1.54 -0.85 -14.20
CA MET A 45 2.53 -1.69 -13.52
C MET A 45 3.46 -0.91 -12.60
N THR A 46 3.94 -1.54 -11.52
CA THR A 46 4.98 -1.01 -10.62
C THR A 46 6.36 -1.51 -11.02
N ALA A 47 7.34 -0.62 -11.16
CA ALA A 47 8.67 -0.91 -11.70
C ALA A 47 9.64 -1.64 -10.75
N GLU A 48 9.29 -1.83 -9.47
CA GLU A 48 10.23 -2.34 -8.45
C GLU A 48 10.22 -3.86 -8.28
N VAL A 49 9.98 -4.62 -9.35
CA VAL A 49 10.22 -6.07 -9.34
C VAL A 49 11.51 -6.34 -10.10
N GLU A 50 12.64 -5.99 -9.51
CA GLU A 50 13.90 -6.66 -9.87
C GLU A 50 13.81 -8.11 -9.38
N GLU A 51 13.59 -9.00 -10.34
CA GLU A 51 14.01 -10.40 -10.38
C GLU A 51 14.13 -11.12 -9.03
N LYS A 52 13.02 -11.28 -8.31
CA LYS A 52 12.81 -12.49 -7.50
C LYS A 52 11.37 -12.64 -7.04
N GLU A 53 10.86 -13.82 -7.37
CA GLU A 53 9.60 -14.44 -6.94
C GLU A 53 8.40 -14.10 -7.83
N GLU A 54 7.82 -15.16 -8.39
CA GLU A 54 6.47 -15.24 -8.98
C GLU A 54 5.43 -14.73 -7.97
N GLY A 55 5.32 -13.42 -7.84
CA GLY A 55 4.29 -12.75 -7.07
C GLY A 55 3.48 -11.94 -8.05
N GLU A 56 2.31 -12.47 -8.40
CA GLU A 56 1.24 -11.87 -9.20
C GLU A 56 1.41 -10.36 -9.36
N GLU A 57 1.50 -9.88 -10.60
CA GLU A 57 1.50 -8.47 -10.94
C GLU A 57 0.41 -7.75 -10.12
N HIS A 58 0.79 -6.96 -9.11
CA HIS A 58 -0.16 -6.35 -8.16
C HIS A 58 -0.84 -5.12 -8.81
N VAL A 59 -1.51 -5.36 -9.94
CA VAL A 59 -2.36 -4.39 -10.60
C VAL A 59 -3.62 -4.27 -9.77
N GLN A 60 -3.75 -3.14 -9.07
CA GLN A 60 -4.98 -2.80 -8.36
C GLN A 60 -6.09 -2.56 -9.39
N LEU A 61 -7.04 -3.49 -9.53
CA LEU A 61 -8.06 -3.49 -10.57
C LEU A 61 -8.90 -2.21 -10.61
N TRP A 62 -9.10 -1.55 -9.47
CA TRP A 62 -9.82 -0.27 -9.40
C TRP A 62 -9.16 0.85 -10.21
N ARG A 63 -7.85 0.77 -10.49
CA ARG A 63 -7.13 1.76 -11.30
C ARG A 63 -7.38 1.60 -12.80
N MET A 64 -7.89 0.45 -13.24
CA MET A 64 -8.13 0.16 -14.65
C MET A 64 -9.31 0.95 -15.23
N SER A 65 -10.19 1.50 -14.40
CA SER A 65 -11.30 2.35 -14.86
C SER A 65 -10.86 3.75 -15.29
N GLY A 66 -9.60 4.12 -15.09
CA GLY A 66 -9.10 5.48 -15.31
C GLY A 66 -9.56 6.50 -14.26
N GLU A 67 -10.31 6.07 -13.26
CA GLU A 67 -10.73 6.91 -12.15
C GLU A 67 -9.52 7.25 -11.26
N THR A 68 -9.34 8.54 -10.99
CA THR A 68 -8.27 9.06 -10.15
C THR A 68 -8.82 10.02 -9.12
N CYS A 69 -8.18 10.04 -7.95
CA CYS A 69 -8.53 10.98 -6.91
C CYS A 69 -7.99 12.38 -7.25
N PRO A 70 -8.73 13.47 -6.93
CA PRO A 70 -8.26 14.83 -7.13
C PRO A 70 -6.92 15.12 -6.46
N GLU A 71 -6.21 16.13 -6.94
CA GLU A 71 -4.93 16.54 -6.36
C GLU A 71 -5.08 16.87 -4.86
N GLY A 72 -4.09 16.45 -4.06
CA GLY A 72 -4.11 16.60 -2.60
C GLY A 72 -4.91 15.53 -1.85
N THR A 73 -5.60 14.62 -2.56
CA THR A 73 -6.29 13.46 -1.99
C THR A 73 -5.59 12.15 -2.34
N ILE A 74 -5.86 11.12 -1.54
CA ILE A 74 -5.36 9.76 -1.73
C ILE A 74 -6.52 8.78 -1.85
N PRO A 75 -6.40 7.74 -2.70
CA PRO A 75 -7.37 6.66 -2.77
C PRO A 75 -7.28 5.77 -1.52
N MET A 76 -8.42 5.49 -0.90
CA MET A 76 -8.51 4.64 0.29
C MET A 76 -9.62 3.60 0.10
N ARG A 77 -9.26 2.31 0.11
CA ARG A 77 -10.26 1.24 0.02
C ARG A 77 -11.06 1.13 1.32
N ARG A 78 -12.38 1.15 1.19
CA ARG A 78 -13.29 0.92 2.32
C ARG A 78 -13.26 -0.55 2.75
N THR A 79 -13.24 -0.79 4.05
CA THR A 79 -13.37 -2.15 4.61
C THR A 79 -14.84 -2.51 4.73
N THR A 80 -15.24 -3.66 4.19
CA THR A 80 -16.62 -4.19 4.25
C THR A 80 -16.76 -5.28 5.32
N GLU A 81 -17.99 -5.65 5.66
CA GLU A 81 -18.25 -6.79 6.56
C GLU A 81 -17.67 -8.09 6.01
N GLN A 82 -17.78 -8.31 4.69
CA GLN A 82 -17.22 -9.49 4.02
C GLN A 82 -15.70 -9.57 4.19
N ASP A 83 -15.00 -8.44 4.18
CA ASP A 83 -13.55 -8.39 4.43
C ASP A 83 -13.19 -8.85 5.84
N LEU A 84 -14.00 -8.46 6.82
CA LEU A 84 -13.82 -8.85 8.22
C LEU A 84 -14.12 -10.33 8.44
N LEU A 85 -15.16 -10.87 7.79
CA LEU A 85 -15.53 -12.29 7.87
C LEU A 85 -14.51 -13.20 7.20
N ARG A 86 -13.89 -12.75 6.10
CA ARG A 86 -12.81 -13.46 5.41
C ARG A 86 -11.49 -13.44 6.19
N ALA A 87 -11.31 -12.47 7.09
CA ALA A 87 -10.09 -12.37 7.87
C ALA A 87 -9.99 -13.48 8.92
N SER A 88 -8.83 -14.15 9.00
CA SER A 88 -8.56 -15.13 10.07
C SER A 88 -8.55 -14.53 11.48
N SER A 89 -8.46 -13.20 11.59
CA SER A 89 -8.53 -12.48 12.86
C SER A 89 -8.74 -10.98 12.59
N VAL A 90 -9.81 -10.43 13.15
CA VAL A 90 -10.11 -8.98 13.09
C VAL A 90 -8.93 -8.16 13.65
N ARG A 91 -8.30 -8.62 14.73
CA ARG A 91 -7.14 -7.92 15.33
C ARG A 91 -5.91 -7.88 14.43
N ARG A 92 -5.79 -8.81 13.48
CA ARG A 92 -4.65 -8.91 12.54
C ARG A 92 -5.00 -8.43 11.13
N PHE A 93 -6.28 -8.22 10.82
CA PHE A 93 -6.71 -7.71 9.53
C PHE A 93 -6.02 -6.39 9.20
N GLY A 94 -5.58 -6.23 7.95
CA GLY A 94 -4.85 -5.05 7.47
C GLY A 94 -3.44 -4.84 8.05
N ARG A 95 -2.96 -5.70 8.96
CA ARG A 95 -1.60 -5.59 9.50
C ARG A 95 -0.60 -6.31 8.61
N LYS A 96 0.56 -5.70 8.38
CA LYS A 96 1.68 -6.35 7.70
C LYS A 96 1.99 -7.70 8.38
N PRO A 97 2.04 -8.82 7.64
CA PRO A 97 2.39 -10.11 8.21
C PRO A 97 3.73 -10.00 8.93
N ARG A 98 3.82 -10.56 10.14
CA ARG A 98 5.11 -10.70 10.83
C ARG A 98 5.90 -11.79 10.11
N ARG A 99 6.51 -11.48 8.95
CA ARG A 99 7.58 -12.31 8.43
C ARG A 99 8.66 -12.35 9.51
N ARG A 100 9.15 -13.53 9.87
CA ARG A 100 10.44 -13.62 10.55
C ARG A 100 11.41 -13.01 9.56
N VAL A 101 11.88 -11.79 9.81
CA VAL A 101 13.03 -11.26 9.10
C VAL A 101 14.14 -12.27 9.38
N ARG A 102 14.50 -13.11 8.39
CA ARG A 102 15.80 -13.77 8.43
C ARG A 102 16.78 -12.61 8.31
N ARG A 103 17.33 -12.23 9.45
CA ARG A 103 18.47 -11.34 9.50
C ARG A 103 19.62 -12.20 9.03
N ASP A 104 19.88 -12.21 7.73
CA ASP A 104 21.12 -12.74 7.21
C ASP A 104 22.19 -11.75 7.67
N SER A 105 22.73 -12.02 8.86
CA SER A 105 23.80 -11.25 9.48
C SER A 105 25.09 -11.48 8.70
N THR A 106 25.22 -10.84 7.54
CA THR A 106 26.50 -10.66 6.85
C THR A 106 26.61 -9.21 6.37
N SER A 107 26.65 -8.28 7.32
CA SER A 107 27.18 -6.94 7.09
C SER A 107 27.78 -6.45 8.40
N ASN A 108 29.05 -6.81 8.61
CA ASN A 108 29.96 -5.99 9.40
C ASN A 108 30.46 -4.92 8.42
N GLY A 109 29.96 -3.70 8.53
CA GLY A 109 30.38 -2.63 7.62
C GLY A 109 29.80 -1.27 7.98
N HIS A 110 30.21 -0.73 9.12
CA HIS A 110 30.17 0.70 9.41
C HIS A 110 31.51 1.08 10.05
N GLU A 111 32.48 1.44 9.21
CA GLU A 111 33.32 2.60 9.52
C GLU A 111 32.69 3.80 8.80
#